data_AF-A0A944MYG7-F1
#
_entry.id   AF-A0A944MYG7-F1
#
_cell.length_a   1.000
_cell.length_b   1.000
_cell.length_c   1.000
_cell.angle_alpha   90.00
_cell.angle_beta   90.00
_cell.angle_gamma   90.00
#
_symmetry.space_group_name_H-M   'P 1'
#
loop_
_entity.id
_entity.type
_entity.pdbx_description
1 polymer ?
#
loop_
_entity_poly.entity_id
_entity_poly.type
_entity_poly.pdbx_seq_one_letter_code
_entity_poly.pdbx_strand_id
1 'polypeptide(L)'
;MSSVSNNNQGASENSQVPAPHQQNVVDVPAARSPLLDFDAARLVQHYHAGDYTQMAAQFLAVLTHFRDVTYYHLEDESQAAINRFVKQFLYYMTQEEFILPEQYAAKFIDLNAVIGNVVAMSDFRTTDPFVQVLLRQQRNYTKLLSLYSGRNRVKIDRRLLFATSPQLATQWYFCFLEMYRTGPSDPETLAHLREHITFEDDRLIGINSFTHHAYFGATYIDNEKDYLVKQRVNRLFQATP
;
A
#
# COMPACT_ATOMS: atom_id res chain seq x y z
N MET A 1 -11.97 88.83 -2.12
CA MET A 1 -11.48 88.29 -0.84
C MET A 1 -12.19 86.96 -0.63
N SER A 2 -11.60 85.77 -0.53
CA SER A 2 -10.24 85.24 -0.65
C SER A 2 -10.37 83.71 -0.73
N SER A 3 -9.43 83.05 -1.44
CA SER A 3 -8.86 81.70 -1.20
C SER A 3 -9.77 80.45 -1.04
N VAL A 4 -9.70 79.41 -1.90
CA VAL A 4 -8.62 78.38 -2.05
C VAL A 4 -8.55 77.48 -0.77
N SER A 5 -8.70 76.15 -0.74
CA SER A 5 -8.33 74.97 -1.57
C SER A 5 -9.31 73.81 -1.28
N ASN A 6 -9.77 72.95 -2.19
CA ASN A 6 -9.13 71.95 -3.08
C ASN A 6 -8.88 70.55 -2.46
N ASN A 7 -9.11 69.51 -3.28
CA ASN A 7 -8.85 68.06 -3.18
C ASN A 7 -10.00 67.18 -2.63
N ASN A 8 -10.38 66.05 -3.24
CA ASN A 8 -9.84 65.36 -4.42
C ASN A 8 -10.85 64.36 -5.01
N GLN A 9 -11.05 64.47 -6.32
CA GLN A 9 -11.07 63.40 -7.33
C GLN A 9 -11.73 62.05 -7.00
N GLY A 10 -12.90 61.84 -7.60
CA GLY A 10 -13.22 60.55 -8.21
C GLY A 10 -12.49 60.42 -9.54
N ALA A 11 -11.76 59.33 -9.72
CA ALA A 11 -11.29 58.86 -11.02
C ALA A 11 -11.12 57.34 -10.95
N SER A 12 -11.79 56.68 -11.89
CA SER A 12 -11.78 55.25 -12.13
C SER A 12 -10.37 54.77 -12.46
N GLU A 13 -9.83 53.82 -11.69
CA GLU A 13 -8.61 53.09 -12.07
C GLU A 13 -8.92 51.62 -12.32
N ASN A 14 -8.57 51.20 -13.54
CA ASN A 14 -8.51 49.84 -14.04
C ASN A 14 -7.70 48.94 -13.09
N SER A 15 -8.37 48.02 -12.41
CA SER A 15 -7.71 46.86 -11.82
C SER A 15 -7.48 45.80 -12.90
N GLN A 16 -6.34 45.89 -13.59
CA GLN A 16 -5.77 44.77 -14.34
C GLN A 16 -5.38 43.66 -13.36
N VAL A 17 -6.13 42.56 -13.37
CA VAL A 17 -5.74 41.31 -12.72
C VAL A 17 -4.57 40.72 -13.53
N PRO A 18 -3.40 40.45 -12.93
CA PRO A 18 -2.32 39.79 -13.66
C PRO A 18 -2.70 38.32 -13.91
N ALA A 19 -2.53 37.89 -15.16
CA ALA A 19 -2.73 36.51 -15.59
C ALA A 19 -1.86 35.55 -14.75
N PRO A 20 -2.34 34.33 -14.44
CA PRO A 20 -1.55 33.36 -13.71
C PRO A 20 -0.33 32.98 -14.56
N HIS A 21 0.84 33.05 -13.94
CA HIS A 21 2.09 32.53 -14.49
C HIS A 21 1.87 31.09 -14.98
N GLN A 22 2.04 30.89 -16.28
CA GLN A 22 2.20 29.57 -16.87
C GLN A 22 3.38 28.90 -16.15
N GLN A 23 3.06 27.95 -15.27
CA GLN A 23 4.06 27.04 -14.75
C GLN A 23 4.60 26.27 -15.96
N ASN A 24 5.87 26.53 -16.28
CA ASN A 24 6.62 25.72 -17.21
C ASN A 24 6.56 24.27 -16.73
N VAL A 25 5.73 23.47 -17.39
CA VAL A 25 5.78 22.01 -17.32
C VAL A 25 7.09 21.63 -17.98
N VAL A 26 8.13 21.45 -17.16
CA VAL A 26 9.36 20.82 -17.60
C VAL A 26 8.97 19.37 -17.87
N ASP A 27 8.84 19.00 -19.14
CA ASP A 27 8.72 17.62 -19.61
C ASP A 27 10.00 16.88 -19.18
N VAL A 28 9.96 16.30 -17.98
CA VAL A 28 10.91 15.28 -17.57
C VAL A 28 10.64 14.08 -18.48
N PRO A 29 11.65 13.51 -19.16
CA PRO A 29 11.44 12.31 -19.97
C PRO A 29 10.78 11.27 -19.07
N ALA A 30 9.57 10.83 -19.43
CA ALA A 30 8.81 9.88 -18.64
C ALA A 30 9.69 8.64 -18.42
N ALA A 31 10.16 8.45 -17.18
CA ALA A 31 10.87 7.25 -16.79
C ALA A 31 9.98 6.07 -17.18
N ARG A 32 10.54 5.10 -17.92
CA ARG A 32 9.76 3.96 -18.45
C ARG A 32 9.03 3.27 -17.30
N SER A 33 7.72 3.03 -17.48
CA SER A 33 6.87 2.42 -16.47
C SER A 33 7.24 0.94 -16.29
N PRO A 34 7.70 0.49 -15.11
CA PRO A 34 8.00 -0.92 -14.85
C PRO A 34 6.80 -1.84 -15.10
N LEU A 35 5.57 -1.33 -15.00
CA LEU A 35 4.35 -2.06 -15.34
C LEU A 35 4.28 -2.38 -16.83
N LEU A 36 4.55 -1.40 -17.69
CA LEU A 36 4.49 -1.58 -19.16
C LEU A 36 5.69 -2.41 -19.65
N ASP A 37 6.84 -2.27 -18.99
CA ASP A 37 8.06 -3.03 -19.26
C ASP A 37 8.06 -4.44 -18.63
N PHE A 38 6.99 -4.82 -17.93
CA PHE A 38 6.92 -6.12 -17.23
C PHE A 38 6.96 -7.29 -18.22
N ASP A 39 8.12 -7.95 -18.33
CA ASP A 39 8.31 -9.08 -19.24
C ASP A 39 7.91 -10.44 -18.61
N ALA A 40 6.75 -10.97 -19.04
CA ALA A 40 6.26 -12.26 -18.57
C ALA A 40 7.08 -13.45 -19.11
N ALA A 41 7.69 -13.33 -20.29
CA ALA A 41 8.50 -14.41 -20.86
C ALA A 41 9.79 -14.56 -20.06
N ARG A 42 10.42 -13.45 -19.70
CA ARG A 42 11.59 -13.44 -18.82
C ARG A 42 11.28 -13.98 -17.42
N LEU A 43 10.11 -13.67 -16.88
CA LEU A 43 9.66 -14.23 -15.59
C LEU A 43 9.58 -15.76 -15.63
N VAL A 44 9.01 -16.32 -16.71
CA VAL A 44 8.94 -17.78 -16.93
C VAL A 44 10.34 -18.40 -17.00
N GLN A 45 11.28 -17.74 -17.69
CA GLN A 45 12.67 -18.20 -17.76
C GLN A 45 13.32 -18.25 -16.37
N HIS A 46 13.17 -17.21 -15.55
CA HIS A 46 13.69 -17.20 -14.18
C HIS A 46 13.07 -18.31 -13.33
N TYR A 47 11.76 -18.57 -13.48
CA TYR A 47 11.09 -19.65 -12.76
C TYR A 47 11.67 -21.03 -13.08
N HIS A 48 11.83 -21.34 -14.37
CA HIS A 48 12.40 -22.62 -14.79
C HIS A 48 13.88 -22.77 -14.42
N ALA A 49 14.62 -21.66 -14.35
CA ALA A 49 16.00 -21.64 -13.91
C ALA A 49 16.16 -21.72 -12.37
N GLY A 50 15.06 -21.66 -11.60
CA GLY A 50 15.11 -21.56 -10.13
C GLY A 50 15.64 -20.21 -9.62
N ASP A 51 15.68 -19.19 -10.47
CA ASP A 51 16.20 -17.86 -10.16
C ASP A 51 15.13 -16.98 -9.50
N TYR A 52 14.72 -17.40 -8.29
CA TYR A 52 13.65 -16.73 -7.54
C TYR A 52 14.03 -15.33 -7.06
N THR A 53 15.32 -15.04 -6.96
CA THR A 53 15.83 -13.68 -6.67
C THR A 53 15.43 -12.71 -7.76
N GLN A 54 15.66 -13.06 -9.04
CA GLN A 54 15.31 -12.17 -10.14
C GLN A 54 13.79 -12.09 -10.36
N MET A 55 13.05 -13.19 -10.14
CA MET A 55 11.58 -13.15 -10.15
C MET A 55 11.04 -12.17 -9.11
N ALA A 56 11.50 -12.30 -7.86
CA ALA A 56 11.08 -11.42 -6.77
C ALA A 56 11.44 -9.95 -7.04
N ALA A 57 12.63 -9.69 -7.57
CA ALA A 57 13.04 -8.34 -7.95
C ALA A 57 12.13 -7.74 -9.05
N GLN A 58 11.75 -8.54 -10.05
CA GLN A 58 10.85 -8.10 -11.11
C GLN A 58 9.45 -7.75 -10.58
N PHE A 59 8.90 -8.56 -9.67
CA PHE A 59 7.62 -8.23 -9.01
C PHE A 59 7.73 -6.98 -8.14
N LEU A 60 8.80 -6.86 -7.34
CA LEU A 60 9.00 -5.70 -6.48
C LEU A 60 9.16 -4.40 -7.26
N ALA A 61 9.77 -4.42 -8.45
CA ALA A 61 9.89 -3.24 -9.30
C ALA A 61 8.51 -2.67 -9.68
N VAL A 62 7.58 -3.53 -10.10
CA VAL A 62 6.22 -3.12 -10.45
C VAL A 62 5.43 -2.67 -9.22
N LEU A 63 5.49 -3.42 -8.11
CA LEU A 63 4.75 -3.06 -6.89
C LEU A 63 5.28 -1.76 -6.27
N THR A 64 6.60 -1.53 -6.30
CA THR A 64 7.19 -0.27 -5.82
C THR A 64 6.76 0.90 -6.70
N HIS A 65 6.67 0.71 -8.01
CA HIS A 65 6.11 1.72 -8.92
C HIS A 65 4.68 2.12 -8.52
N PHE A 66 3.82 1.16 -8.18
CA PHE A 66 2.47 1.47 -7.69
C PHE A 66 2.42 2.14 -6.31
N ARG A 67 3.47 1.98 -5.49
CA ARG A 67 3.57 2.73 -4.24
C ARG A 67 3.86 4.20 -4.49
N ASP A 68 4.67 4.49 -5.51
CA ASP A 68 5.22 5.81 -5.74
C ASP A 68 4.41 6.62 -6.77
N VAL A 69 3.58 5.96 -7.59
CA VAL A 69 2.79 6.59 -8.67
C VAL A 69 1.29 6.48 -8.43
N THR A 70 0.60 7.63 -8.50
CA THR A 70 -0.86 7.71 -8.42
C THR A 70 -1.47 7.75 -9.82
N TYR A 71 -2.39 6.82 -10.10
CA TYR A 71 -3.17 6.78 -11.34
C TYR A 71 -4.54 7.42 -11.11
N TYR A 72 -4.78 8.58 -11.73
CA TYR A 72 -6.10 9.23 -11.68
C TYR A 72 -7.09 8.65 -12.69
N HIS A 73 -6.58 8.16 -13.82
CA HIS A 73 -7.34 7.49 -14.87
C HIS A 73 -6.56 6.25 -15.33
N LEU A 74 -7.31 5.18 -15.61
CA LEU A 74 -6.78 3.94 -16.18
C LEU A 74 -7.20 3.87 -17.64
N GLU A 75 -6.25 4.04 -18.53
CA GLU A 75 -6.43 3.77 -19.96
C GLU A 75 -6.51 2.24 -20.19
N ASP A 76 -7.15 1.83 -21.27
CA ASP A 76 -7.35 0.41 -21.60
C ASP A 76 -6.04 -0.38 -21.65
N GLU A 77 -4.97 0.23 -22.17
CA GLU A 77 -3.63 -0.38 -22.21
C GLU A 77 -3.07 -0.61 -20.80
N SER A 78 -3.22 0.37 -19.91
CA SER A 78 -2.78 0.26 -18.51
C SER A 78 -3.58 -0.80 -17.76
N GLN A 79 -4.90 -0.88 -18.00
CA GLN A 79 -5.75 -1.91 -17.40
C GLN A 79 -5.34 -3.32 -17.85
N ALA A 80 -5.09 -3.49 -19.16
CA ALA A 80 -4.61 -4.76 -19.70
C ALA A 80 -3.23 -5.15 -19.12
N ALA A 81 -2.33 -4.18 -18.96
CA ALA A 81 -1.02 -4.39 -18.33
C ALA A 81 -1.15 -4.80 -16.84
N ILE A 82 -2.03 -4.15 -16.08
CA ILE A 82 -2.34 -4.52 -14.68
C ILE A 82 -2.84 -5.95 -14.62
N ASN A 83 -3.83 -6.30 -15.44
CA ASN A 83 -4.39 -7.65 -15.47
C ASN A 83 -3.33 -8.71 -15.79
N ARG A 84 -2.47 -8.43 -16.78
CA ARG A 84 -1.36 -9.32 -17.14
C ARG A 84 -0.38 -9.47 -15.98
N PHE A 85 0.03 -8.38 -15.34
CA PHE A 85 0.93 -8.41 -14.19
C PHE A 85 0.32 -9.21 -13.02
N VAL A 86 -0.90 -8.85 -12.60
CA VAL A 86 -1.59 -9.48 -11.48
C VAL A 86 -1.80 -10.97 -11.71
N LYS A 87 -2.17 -11.37 -12.93
CA LYS A 87 -2.30 -12.79 -13.30
C LYS A 87 -1.01 -13.56 -13.01
N GLN A 88 0.13 -13.04 -13.48
CA GLN A 88 1.43 -13.70 -13.30
C GLN A 88 1.87 -13.65 -11.84
N PHE A 89 1.73 -12.50 -11.19
CA PHE A 89 2.09 -12.31 -9.78
C PHE A 89 1.34 -13.30 -8.89
N LEU A 90 0.01 -13.37 -8.98
CA LEU A 90 -0.80 -14.25 -8.13
C LEU A 90 -0.59 -15.74 -8.46
N TYR A 91 -0.35 -16.08 -9.73
CA TYR A 91 0.01 -17.44 -10.12
C TYR A 91 1.32 -17.88 -9.47
N TYR A 92 2.40 -17.11 -9.63
CA TYR A 92 3.71 -17.50 -9.11
C TYR A 92 3.80 -17.41 -7.59
N MET A 93 3.16 -16.43 -6.96
CA MET A 93 3.08 -16.34 -5.50
C MET A 93 2.38 -17.55 -4.85
N THR A 94 1.60 -18.32 -5.61
CA THR A 94 0.95 -19.54 -5.12
C THR A 94 1.63 -20.84 -5.54
N GLN A 95 2.74 -20.80 -6.29
CA GLN A 95 3.53 -22.01 -6.55
C GLN A 95 4.33 -22.40 -5.30
N GLU A 96 4.38 -23.69 -4.95
CA GLU A 96 5.09 -24.17 -3.77
C GLU A 96 6.60 -24.08 -3.93
N GLU A 97 7.08 -24.27 -5.16
CA GLU A 97 8.49 -24.21 -5.55
C GLU A 97 9.04 -22.79 -5.45
N PHE A 98 8.19 -21.78 -5.69
CA PHE A 98 8.59 -20.39 -5.52
C PHE A 98 8.70 -20.02 -4.04
N ILE A 99 9.93 -20.11 -3.53
CA ILE A 99 10.30 -19.66 -2.21
C ILE A 99 10.77 -18.20 -2.30
N LEU A 100 10.08 -17.30 -1.59
CA LEU A 100 10.49 -15.91 -1.53
C LEU A 100 11.89 -15.79 -0.91
N PRO A 101 12.87 -15.17 -1.61
CA PRO A 101 14.18 -14.92 -1.05
C PRO A 101 14.07 -14.08 0.23
N GLU A 102 14.79 -14.48 1.28
CA GLU A 102 14.69 -13.88 2.62
C GLU A 102 14.93 -12.37 2.60
N GLN A 103 15.91 -11.91 1.82
CA GLN A 103 16.24 -10.49 1.62
C GLN A 103 15.09 -9.63 1.06
N TYR A 104 14.06 -10.25 0.49
CA TYR A 104 12.90 -9.58 -0.09
C TYR A 104 11.61 -9.81 0.71
N ALA A 105 11.58 -10.76 1.64
CA ALA A 105 10.38 -11.12 2.39
C ALA A 105 9.74 -9.90 3.08
N ALA A 106 10.53 -9.12 3.81
CA ALA A 106 10.07 -7.90 4.47
C ALA A 106 9.48 -6.88 3.47
N LYS A 107 10.11 -6.70 2.30
CA LYS A 107 9.65 -5.73 1.29
C LYS A 107 8.29 -6.10 0.70
N PHE A 108 7.99 -7.39 0.54
CA PHE A 108 6.65 -7.79 0.10
C PHE A 108 5.58 -7.55 1.16
N ILE A 109 5.92 -7.76 2.44
CA ILE A 109 5.02 -7.45 3.57
C ILE A 109 4.77 -5.94 3.65
N ASP A 110 5.81 -5.12 3.47
CA ASP A 110 5.70 -3.65 3.41
C ASP A 110 4.77 -3.18 2.29
N LEU A 111 4.65 -3.98 1.22
CA LEU A 111 3.80 -3.69 0.08
C LEU A 111 2.42 -4.35 0.20
N ASN A 112 2.02 -4.87 1.36
CA ASN A 112 0.74 -5.55 1.57
C ASN A 112 -0.47 -4.71 1.12
N ALA A 113 -0.55 -3.46 1.56
CA ALA A 113 -1.63 -2.54 1.16
C ALA A 113 -1.59 -2.23 -0.34
N VAL A 114 -0.39 -2.09 -0.92
CA VAL A 114 -0.19 -1.84 -2.35
C VAL A 114 -0.65 -3.04 -3.17
N ILE A 115 -0.24 -4.25 -2.82
CA ILE A 115 -0.68 -5.50 -3.45
C ILE A 115 -2.20 -5.59 -3.42
N GLY A 116 -2.82 -5.37 -2.25
CA GLY A 116 -4.27 -5.39 -2.12
C GLY A 116 -4.98 -4.39 -3.04
N ASN A 117 -4.44 -3.18 -3.18
CA ASN A 117 -5.00 -2.15 -4.06
C ASN A 117 -4.78 -2.46 -5.55
N VAL A 118 -3.59 -2.91 -5.95
CA VAL A 118 -3.29 -3.28 -7.35
C VAL A 118 -4.18 -4.44 -7.81
N VAL A 119 -4.38 -5.45 -6.96
CA VAL A 119 -5.30 -6.56 -7.26
C VAL A 119 -6.75 -6.07 -7.34
N ALA A 120 -7.16 -5.13 -6.49
CA ALA A 120 -8.51 -4.54 -6.55
C ALA A 120 -8.76 -3.72 -7.84
N MET A 121 -7.72 -3.06 -8.37
CA MET A 121 -7.77 -2.35 -9.65
C MET A 121 -7.89 -3.31 -10.85
N SER A 122 -7.35 -4.53 -10.72
CA SER A 122 -7.45 -5.57 -11.75
C SER A 122 -8.83 -6.25 -11.77
N ASP A 123 -9.09 -7.05 -12.80
CA ASP A 123 -10.30 -7.87 -12.92
C ASP A 123 -10.32 -9.06 -11.94
N PHE A 124 -9.20 -9.36 -11.26
CA PHE A 124 -9.15 -10.38 -10.21
C PHE A 124 -9.80 -9.92 -8.90
N ARG A 125 -9.82 -8.61 -8.64
CA ARG A 125 -10.47 -7.92 -7.51
C ARG A 125 -9.99 -8.23 -6.10
N THR A 126 -9.58 -9.46 -5.81
CA THR A 126 -9.17 -9.91 -4.46
C THR A 126 -8.08 -10.97 -4.52
N THR A 127 -7.28 -11.05 -3.45
CA THR A 127 -6.30 -12.12 -3.23
C THR A 127 -6.90 -13.32 -2.49
N ASP A 128 -8.17 -13.29 -2.09
CA ASP A 128 -8.80 -14.33 -1.26
C ASP A 128 -8.61 -15.77 -1.77
N PRO A 129 -8.86 -16.10 -3.06
CA PRO A 129 -8.65 -17.45 -3.55
C PRO A 129 -7.20 -17.92 -3.39
N PHE A 130 -6.25 -17.01 -3.58
CA PHE A 130 -4.82 -17.28 -3.51
C PHE A 130 -4.35 -17.44 -2.07
N VAL A 131 -4.90 -16.66 -1.14
CA VAL A 131 -4.73 -16.86 0.30
C VAL A 131 -5.22 -18.24 0.72
N GLN A 132 -6.38 -18.70 0.23
CA GLN A 132 -6.90 -20.04 0.53
C GLN A 132 -6.00 -21.16 0.01
N VAL A 133 -5.38 -20.97 -1.16
CA VAL A 133 -4.37 -21.90 -1.69
C VAL A 133 -3.17 -21.93 -0.74
N LEU A 134 -2.62 -20.77 -0.39
CA LEU A 134 -1.45 -20.67 0.50
C LEU A 134 -1.69 -21.34 1.84
N LEU A 135 -2.87 -21.19 2.45
CA LEU A 135 -3.20 -21.80 3.75
C LEU A 135 -3.09 -23.34 3.77
N ARG A 136 -3.08 -24.00 2.60
CA ARG A 136 -2.92 -25.46 2.47
C ARG A 136 -1.49 -25.91 2.18
N GLN A 137 -0.59 -24.96 1.92
CA GLN A 137 0.80 -25.22 1.54
C GLN A 137 1.73 -25.15 2.74
N GLN A 138 2.88 -25.81 2.64
CA GLN A 138 3.99 -25.61 3.56
C GLN A 138 4.83 -24.38 3.16
N ARG A 139 5.62 -23.83 4.09
CA ARG A 139 6.56 -22.71 3.83
C ARG A 139 5.90 -21.50 3.13
N ASN A 140 4.66 -21.20 3.51
CA ASN A 140 3.82 -20.17 2.89
C ASN A 140 3.89 -18.80 3.59
N TYR A 141 4.58 -18.71 4.74
CA TYR A 141 4.29 -17.69 5.74
C TYR A 141 4.49 -16.25 5.24
N THR A 142 5.62 -15.97 4.59
CA THR A 142 5.91 -14.63 4.04
C THR A 142 4.98 -14.29 2.87
N LYS A 143 4.66 -15.26 2.02
CA LYS A 143 3.69 -15.11 0.91
C LYS A 143 2.30 -14.81 1.46
N LEU A 144 1.91 -15.48 2.54
CA LEU A 144 0.64 -15.29 3.23
C LEU A 144 0.52 -13.88 3.81
N LEU A 145 1.53 -13.43 4.57
CA LEU A 145 1.56 -12.07 5.11
C LEU A 145 1.57 -10.99 4.02
N SER A 146 2.19 -11.28 2.86
CA SER A 146 2.21 -10.35 1.73
C SER A 146 0.85 -10.21 1.05
N LEU A 147 0.11 -11.32 0.87
CA LEU A 147 -1.18 -11.32 0.18
C LEU A 147 -2.38 -11.05 1.09
N TYR A 148 -2.25 -11.22 2.40
CA TYR A 148 -3.35 -11.06 3.36
C TYR A 148 -3.44 -9.63 3.88
N SER A 149 -4.41 -8.86 3.39
CA SER A 149 -4.62 -7.43 3.62
C SER A 149 -6.04 -7.15 4.16
N GLY A 150 -6.34 -5.89 4.48
CA GLY A 150 -7.67 -5.45 4.91
C GLY A 150 -8.80 -5.76 3.92
N ARG A 151 -8.48 -5.88 2.62
CA ARG A 151 -9.45 -6.24 1.57
C ARG A 151 -9.86 -7.71 1.57
N ASN A 152 -9.13 -8.57 2.26
CA ASN A 152 -9.45 -10.00 2.30
C ASN A 152 -10.71 -10.25 3.12
N ARG A 153 -11.53 -11.21 2.66
CA ARG A 153 -12.71 -11.72 3.36
C ARG A 153 -12.44 -13.05 4.04
N VAL A 154 -11.40 -13.76 3.59
CA VAL A 154 -10.90 -14.94 4.31
C VAL A 154 -10.47 -14.54 5.71
N LYS A 155 -10.89 -15.29 6.72
CA LYS A 155 -10.48 -15.07 8.10
C LYS A 155 -9.33 -16.02 8.44
N ILE A 156 -8.27 -15.45 9.00
CA ILE A 156 -7.08 -16.17 9.46
C ILE A 156 -6.96 -15.96 10.96
N ASP A 157 -6.58 -17.02 11.68
CA ASP A 157 -6.21 -16.88 13.08
C ASP A 157 -4.90 -16.08 13.20
N ARG A 158 -5.04 -14.81 13.56
CA ARG A 158 -3.92 -13.88 13.73
C ARG A 158 -2.98 -14.32 14.84
N ARG A 159 -3.48 -15.00 15.89
CA ARG A 159 -2.61 -15.51 16.96
C ARG A 159 -1.65 -16.58 16.45
N LEU A 160 -2.06 -17.37 15.45
CA LEU A 160 -1.17 -18.33 14.82
C LEU A 160 -0.05 -17.61 14.04
N LEU A 161 -0.36 -16.49 13.37
CA LEU A 161 0.64 -15.70 12.67
C LEU A 161 1.73 -15.19 13.63
N PHE A 162 1.33 -14.64 14.78
CA PHE A 162 2.26 -14.22 15.84
C PHE A 162 3.00 -15.40 16.49
N ALA A 163 2.43 -16.61 16.49
CA ALA A 163 3.11 -17.80 16.99
C ALA A 163 4.27 -18.25 16.10
N THR A 164 4.13 -18.05 14.78
CA THR A 164 5.16 -18.43 13.81
C THR A 164 6.34 -17.47 13.82
N SER A 165 6.09 -16.15 13.78
CA SER A 165 7.14 -15.13 13.86
C SER A 165 6.55 -13.81 14.39
N PRO A 166 6.81 -13.47 15.67
CA PRO A 166 6.39 -12.19 16.23
C PRO A 166 6.88 -10.97 15.42
N GLN A 167 8.10 -11.04 14.88
CA GLN A 167 8.73 -9.94 14.14
C GLN A 167 7.99 -9.63 12.83
N LEU A 168 7.82 -10.64 11.98
CA LEU A 168 7.14 -10.47 10.69
C LEU A 168 5.63 -10.23 10.87
N ALA A 169 4.99 -10.89 11.84
CA ALA A 169 3.59 -10.62 12.16
C ALA A 169 3.36 -9.20 12.67
N THR A 170 4.30 -8.64 13.44
CA THR A 170 4.21 -7.24 13.89
C THR A 170 4.37 -6.26 12.74
N GLN A 171 5.32 -6.52 11.84
CA GLN A 171 5.47 -5.73 10.61
C GLN A 171 4.20 -5.77 9.77
N TRP A 172 3.68 -6.98 9.50
CA TRP A 172 2.41 -7.17 8.80
C TRP A 172 1.26 -6.44 9.50
N TYR A 173 1.14 -6.54 10.83
CA TYR A 173 0.09 -5.91 11.59
C TYR A 173 0.02 -4.39 11.35
N PHE A 174 1.18 -3.71 11.35
CA PHE A 174 1.23 -2.27 11.09
C PHE A 174 1.07 -1.92 9.61
N CYS A 175 1.62 -2.72 8.68
CA CYS A 175 1.43 -2.52 7.24
C CYS A 175 -0.04 -2.68 6.82
N PHE A 176 -0.75 -3.65 7.41
CA PHE A 176 -2.18 -3.89 7.18
C PHE A 176 -3.01 -2.63 7.45
N LEU A 177 -2.63 -1.85 8.47
CA LEU A 177 -3.33 -0.62 8.85
C LEU A 177 -3.10 0.52 7.85
N GLU A 178 -2.07 0.49 7.00
CA GLU A 178 -1.85 1.50 5.94
C GLU A 178 -3.07 1.63 5.01
N MET A 179 -3.88 0.56 4.90
CA MET A 179 -5.14 0.58 4.17
C MET A 179 -6.16 1.60 4.70
N TYR A 180 -5.94 2.30 5.82
CA TYR A 180 -6.79 3.43 6.23
C TYR A 180 -6.94 4.51 5.14
N ARG A 181 -6.02 4.57 4.18
CA ARG A 181 -6.04 5.55 3.06
C ARG A 181 -7.14 5.26 2.04
N THR A 182 -7.44 3.99 1.77
CA THR A 182 -8.36 3.57 0.69
C THR A 182 -9.45 2.60 1.16
N GLY A 183 -9.23 1.92 2.28
CA GLY A 183 -10.15 0.95 2.87
C GLY A 183 -11.47 1.53 3.38
N PRO A 184 -11.52 2.73 3.99
CA PRO A 184 -12.76 3.29 4.52
C PRO A 184 -13.87 3.53 3.49
N SER A 185 -13.55 3.59 2.18
CA SER A 185 -14.58 3.69 1.13
C SER A 185 -15.35 2.39 0.89
N ASP A 186 -14.84 1.25 1.39
CA ASP A 186 -15.50 -0.05 1.33
C ASP A 186 -15.92 -0.49 2.75
N PRO A 187 -17.23 -0.60 3.05
CA PRO A 187 -17.72 -0.91 4.40
C PRO A 187 -17.16 -2.21 5.00
N GLU A 188 -16.97 -3.24 4.17
CA GLU A 188 -16.46 -4.52 4.63
C GLU A 188 -14.96 -4.45 4.96
N THR A 189 -14.16 -3.77 4.13
CA THR A 189 -12.75 -3.50 4.44
C THR A 189 -12.63 -2.63 5.69
N LEU A 190 -13.46 -1.60 5.85
CA LEU A 190 -13.48 -0.77 7.06
C LEU A 190 -13.80 -1.60 8.31
N ALA A 191 -14.81 -2.48 8.25
CA ALA A 191 -15.13 -3.39 9.35
C ALA A 191 -13.95 -4.31 9.70
N HIS A 192 -13.24 -4.82 8.68
CA HIS A 192 -12.06 -5.64 8.90
C HIS A 192 -10.90 -4.85 9.54
N LEU A 193 -10.69 -3.59 9.13
CA LEU A 193 -9.70 -2.71 9.75
C LEU A 193 -10.04 -2.41 11.21
N ARG A 194 -11.32 -2.23 11.55
CA ARG A 194 -11.80 -2.06 12.94
C ARG A 194 -11.57 -3.31 13.79
N GLU A 195 -11.81 -4.49 13.22
CA GLU A 195 -11.48 -5.77 13.87
C GLU A 195 -9.96 -5.94 14.03
N HIS A 196 -9.17 -5.37 13.12
CA HIS A 196 -7.70 -5.46 13.15
C HIS A 196 -7.07 -4.53 14.18
N ILE A 197 -7.53 -3.29 14.27
CA ILE A 197 -6.98 -2.29 15.18
C ILE A 197 -7.24 -2.64 16.66
N THR A 198 -8.35 -3.32 16.92
CA THR A 198 -8.75 -3.77 18.26
C THR A 198 -8.12 -5.10 18.69
N PHE A 199 -7.47 -5.82 17.77
CA PHE A 199 -6.79 -7.08 18.10
C PHE A 199 -5.56 -6.84 18.97
N GLU A 200 -5.38 -7.73 19.96
CA GLU A 200 -4.28 -7.72 20.90
C GLU A 200 -3.55 -9.06 20.90
N ASP A 201 -2.23 -9.01 21.00
CA ASP A 201 -1.36 -10.16 21.18
C ASP A 201 -0.12 -9.73 21.97
N ASP A 202 0.23 -10.48 23.02
CA ASP A 202 1.36 -10.17 23.91
C ASP A 202 2.72 -10.28 23.21
N ARG A 203 2.76 -10.90 22.02
CA ARG A 203 3.97 -11.01 21.19
C ARG A 203 4.15 -9.85 20.23
N LEU A 204 3.24 -8.87 20.21
CA LEU A 204 3.42 -7.65 19.44
C LEU A 204 4.63 -6.87 19.99
N ILE A 205 5.55 -6.48 19.12
CA ILE A 205 6.81 -5.80 19.52
C ILE A 205 6.88 -4.36 19.01
N GLY A 206 7.74 -3.54 19.63
CA GLY A 206 8.03 -2.19 19.15
C GLY A 206 8.89 -2.23 17.88
N ILE A 207 8.34 -1.77 16.75
CA ILE A 207 9.10 -1.53 15.53
C ILE A 207 8.85 -0.11 15.00
N ASN A 208 9.85 0.47 14.33
CA ASN A 208 9.71 1.80 13.74
C ASN A 208 8.91 1.78 12.43
N SER A 209 8.93 0.66 11.71
CA SER A 209 8.28 0.53 10.41
C SER A 209 6.76 0.56 10.56
N PHE A 210 6.10 1.44 9.81
CA PHE A 210 4.64 1.58 9.67
C PHE A 210 3.82 1.89 10.95
N THR A 211 4.44 1.97 12.13
CA THR A 211 3.74 2.32 13.38
C THR A 211 3.07 3.69 13.32
N HIS A 212 3.64 4.65 12.58
CA HIS A 212 3.02 5.96 12.36
C HIS A 212 1.72 5.86 11.54
N HIS A 213 1.63 4.95 10.56
CA HIS A 213 0.38 4.72 9.83
C HIS A 213 -0.69 4.16 10.78
N ALA A 214 -0.33 3.24 11.67
CA ALA A 214 -1.27 2.75 12.67
C ALA A 214 -1.68 3.86 13.64
N TYR A 215 -0.74 4.66 14.15
CA TYR A 215 -1.02 5.72 15.11
C TYR A 215 -1.93 6.82 14.55
N PHE A 216 -1.60 7.35 13.37
CA PHE A 216 -2.39 8.43 12.74
C PHE A 216 -3.61 7.89 11.99
N GLY A 217 -3.48 6.76 11.31
CA GLY A 217 -4.55 6.11 10.55
C GLY A 217 -5.70 5.60 11.41
N ALA A 218 -5.44 5.29 12.68
CA ALA A 218 -6.45 4.81 13.62
C ALA A 218 -7.70 5.70 13.68
N THR A 219 -7.52 7.02 13.66
CA THR A 219 -8.63 7.98 13.73
C THR A 219 -9.55 7.88 12.52
N TYR A 220 -9.05 7.49 11.35
CA TYR A 220 -9.85 7.28 10.15
C TYR A 220 -10.54 5.90 10.10
N ILE A 221 -10.01 4.94 10.86
CA ILE A 221 -10.58 3.58 10.96
C ILE A 221 -11.71 3.56 12.01
N ASP A 222 -11.41 4.06 13.21
CA ASP A 222 -12.33 4.06 14.35
C ASP A 222 -11.98 5.24 15.27
N ASN A 223 -12.64 6.38 15.07
CA ASN A 223 -12.41 7.59 15.86
C ASN A 223 -12.86 7.46 17.33
N GLU A 224 -13.67 6.47 17.67
CA GLU A 224 -14.12 6.23 19.04
C GLU A 224 -13.14 5.35 19.82
N LYS A 225 -12.40 4.47 19.13
CA LYS A 225 -11.49 3.48 19.74
C LYS A 225 -10.04 3.64 19.32
N ASP A 226 -9.68 4.71 18.60
CA ASP A 226 -8.32 4.96 18.13
C ASP A 226 -7.28 5.04 19.28
N TYR A 227 -7.70 5.48 20.46
CA TYR A 227 -6.85 5.59 21.64
C TYR A 227 -6.24 4.25 22.05
N LEU A 228 -6.91 3.12 21.79
CA LEU A 228 -6.43 1.79 22.18
C LEU A 228 -5.11 1.46 21.47
N VAL A 229 -5.06 1.65 20.15
CA VAL A 229 -3.83 1.38 19.38
C VAL A 229 -2.79 2.46 19.64
N LYS A 230 -3.17 3.73 19.79
CA LYS A 230 -2.23 4.82 20.10
C LYS A 230 -1.51 4.57 21.43
N GLN A 231 -2.24 4.19 22.47
CA GLN A 231 -1.67 3.79 23.76
C GLN A 231 -0.79 2.54 23.66
N ARG A 232 -1.20 1.55 22.86
CA ARG A 232 -0.39 0.34 22.61
C ARG A 232 0.94 0.69 21.95
N VAL A 233 0.91 1.49 20.87
CA VAL A 233 2.12 1.97 20.20
C VAL A 233 3.02 2.72 21.19
N ASN A 234 2.48 3.66 21.97
CA ASN A 234 3.26 4.39 22.98
C ASN A 234 3.94 3.45 23.99
N ARG A 235 3.23 2.43 24.49
CA ARG A 235 3.79 1.43 25.42
C ARG A 235 4.92 0.62 24.79
N LEU A 236 4.76 0.19 23.53
CA LEU A 236 5.79 -0.58 22.82
C LEU A 236 7.08 0.23 22.67
N PHE A 237 6.97 1.52 22.36
CA PHE A 237 8.13 2.41 22.25
C PHE A 237 8.78 2.71 23.59
N GLN A 238 8.00 2.89 24.67
CA GLN A 238 8.55 3.06 26.02
C GLN A 238 9.29 1.82 26.53
N ALA A 239 8.87 0.64 26.10
CA ALA A 239 9.50 -0.63 26.46
C ALA A 239 10.71 -0.99 25.57
N THR A 240 10.93 -0.25 24.47
CA THR A 240 12.08 -0.44 23.58
C THR A 240 13.23 0.45 24.06
N PRO A 241 14.36 -0.12 24.50
CA PRO A 241 15.50 0.63 25.03
C PRO A 241 16.21 1.50 24.00
#